data_AF-A0A6I5C318-F1
#
_entry.id   AF-A0A6I5C318-F1
#
_cell.length_a   1.000
_cell.length_b   1.000
_cell.length_c   1.000
_cell.angle_alpha   90.00
_cell.angle_beta   90.00
_cell.angle_gamma   90.00
#
_symmetry.space_group_name_H-M   'P 1'
#
loop_
_entity.id
_entity.type
_entity.pdbx_description
1 polymer ?
#
loop_
_entity_poly.entity_id
_entity_poly.type
_entity_poly.pdbx_seq_one_letter_code
_entity_poly.pdbx_strand_id
1 'polypeptide(L)'
;DGAMAGHAAKDATTHLSGDSVAVYALNPDFVSGKADAPVARAGYVATKAVSATGQTASVWSQRTADGWKVVNIASGSDETDYAARADGDGTAFREPQINAWYVLRGDRVLPLNTEAKATVGEAGESTAAYYAHVHSAYGDKLPGSSYAREGYAGGFGTAAAEAAVGTKATTTGNTTAT
;
A
#
# COMPACT_ATOMS: atom_id res chain seq x y z
N ASP A 1 20.88 26.50 -44.92
CA ASP A 1 19.93 25.43 -44.57
C ASP A 1 19.90 25.18 -43.08
N GLY A 2 18.97 25.86 -42.39
CA GLY A 2 18.64 25.59 -41.01
C GLY A 2 17.14 25.40 -40.91
N ALA A 3 16.69 24.15 -40.91
CA ALA A 3 15.29 23.80 -40.65
C ALA A 3 15.18 22.34 -40.22
N MET A 4 14.20 22.11 -39.34
CA MET A 4 13.64 20.83 -38.89
C MET A 4 14.28 20.15 -37.68
N ALA A 5 13.98 20.68 -36.49
CA ALA A 5 13.75 19.85 -35.29
C ALA A 5 12.89 20.60 -34.26
N GLY A 6 11.79 21.22 -34.70
CA GLY A 6 10.67 21.51 -33.82
C GLY A 6 9.51 20.72 -34.37
N HIS A 7 8.99 19.72 -33.64
CA HIS A 7 7.65 19.09 -33.75
C HIS A 7 7.70 17.79 -32.91
N ALA A 8 7.42 17.87 -31.60
CA ALA A 8 6.93 16.74 -30.76
C ALA A 8 6.75 17.06 -29.26
N ALA A 9 7.17 18.22 -28.74
CA ALA A 9 7.16 18.47 -27.28
C ALA A 9 6.00 19.35 -26.77
N LYS A 10 4.84 19.38 -27.44
CA LYS A 10 3.76 20.36 -27.12
C LYS A 10 2.44 19.82 -26.57
N ASP A 11 2.22 18.52 -26.48
CA ASP A 11 0.90 17.99 -26.03
C ASP A 11 0.98 16.84 -25.00
N ALA A 12 2.13 16.60 -24.37
CA ALA A 12 2.19 15.62 -23.29
C ALA A 12 1.52 16.21 -22.04
N THR A 13 0.27 15.82 -21.78
CA THR A 13 -0.43 16.13 -20.53
C THR A 13 -0.37 14.94 -19.57
N THR A 14 -0.39 15.21 -18.27
CA THR A 14 -0.48 14.15 -17.25
C THR A 14 -1.77 13.37 -17.44
N HIS A 15 -1.69 12.04 -17.52
CA HIS A 15 -2.84 11.18 -17.78
C HIS A 15 -2.77 9.88 -16.97
N LEU A 16 -3.94 9.25 -16.78
CA LEU A 16 -4.02 7.89 -16.28
C LEU A 16 -3.75 6.90 -17.43
N SER A 17 -3.09 5.79 -17.12
CA SER A 17 -2.65 4.79 -18.10
C SER A 17 -3.02 3.38 -17.62
N GLY A 18 -3.61 2.58 -18.51
CA GLY A 18 -4.01 1.20 -18.23
C GLY A 18 -5.25 1.07 -17.35
N ASP A 19 -5.54 -0.18 -16.99
CA ASP A 19 -6.66 -0.53 -16.12
C ASP A 19 -6.37 -0.22 -14.66
N SER A 20 -7.43 0.08 -13.91
CA SER A 20 -7.39 0.17 -12.46
C SER A 20 -7.37 -1.24 -11.86
N VAL A 21 -6.38 -1.54 -11.03
CA VAL A 21 -6.19 -2.88 -10.45
C VAL A 21 -6.51 -2.91 -8.96
N ALA A 22 -7.13 -3.99 -8.49
CA ALA A 22 -7.27 -4.22 -7.05
C ALA A 22 -5.91 -4.59 -6.45
N VAL A 23 -5.51 -3.87 -5.40
CA VAL A 23 -4.29 -4.13 -4.66
C VAL A 23 -4.64 -4.86 -3.38
N TYR A 24 -4.03 -6.03 -3.19
CA TYR A 24 -4.20 -6.83 -2.00
C TYR A 24 -3.06 -6.61 -1.02
N ALA A 25 -3.35 -6.71 0.26
CA ALA A 25 -2.36 -6.63 1.33
C ALA A 25 -2.52 -7.78 2.33
N LEU A 26 -1.45 -8.11 3.04
CA LEU A 26 -1.42 -9.08 4.12
C LEU A 26 -2.61 -8.84 5.07
N ASN A 27 -3.41 -9.88 5.26
CA ASN A 27 -4.64 -9.81 6.03
C ASN A 27 -4.33 -9.90 7.54
N PRO A 28 -4.70 -8.89 8.35
CA PRO A 28 -4.55 -8.95 9.80
C PRO A 28 -5.23 -10.17 10.44
N ASP A 29 -6.38 -10.61 9.92
CA ASP A 29 -7.08 -11.79 10.47
C ASP A 29 -6.24 -13.06 10.29
N PHE A 30 -5.58 -13.22 9.13
CA PHE A 30 -4.63 -14.31 8.88
C PHE A 30 -3.44 -14.22 9.83
N VAL A 31 -2.84 -13.04 9.96
CA VAL A 31 -1.74 -12.78 10.90
C VAL A 31 -2.14 -13.08 12.34
N SER A 32 -3.39 -12.84 12.74
CA SER A 32 -3.89 -13.13 14.09
C SER A 32 -4.15 -14.62 14.37
N GLY A 33 -4.14 -15.47 13.32
CA GLY A 33 -4.49 -16.89 13.44
C GLY A 33 -5.99 -17.16 13.45
N LYS A 34 -6.82 -16.25 12.93
CA LYS A 34 -8.24 -16.50 12.77
C LYS A 34 -8.46 -17.64 11.78
N ALA A 35 -9.29 -18.60 12.16
CA ALA A 35 -9.65 -19.73 11.30
C ALA A 35 -10.20 -19.24 9.94
N ASP A 36 -9.75 -19.90 8.87
CA ASP A 36 -10.15 -19.66 7.48
C ASP A 36 -9.91 -18.24 6.95
N ALA A 37 -9.10 -17.43 7.65
CA ALA A 37 -8.75 -16.11 7.17
C ALA A 37 -7.84 -16.21 5.94
N PRO A 38 -8.20 -15.56 4.81
CA PRO A 38 -7.34 -15.59 3.62
C PRO A 38 -6.04 -14.84 3.88
N VAL A 39 -4.94 -15.27 3.26
CA VAL A 39 -3.60 -14.66 3.40
C VAL A 39 -3.63 -13.16 3.11
N ALA A 40 -4.36 -12.78 2.07
CA ALA A 40 -4.45 -11.40 1.61
C ALA A 40 -5.90 -10.94 1.50
N ARG A 41 -6.12 -9.64 1.72
CA ARG A 41 -7.42 -8.98 1.53
C ARG A 41 -7.27 -7.77 0.63
N ALA A 42 -8.32 -7.43 -0.11
CA ALA A 42 -8.34 -6.20 -0.91
C ALA A 42 -8.15 -4.98 0.01
N GLY A 43 -7.21 -4.10 -0.35
CA GLY A 43 -6.91 -2.87 0.38
C GLY A 43 -7.46 -1.63 -0.33
N TYR A 44 -7.07 -1.43 -1.58
CA TYR A 44 -7.44 -0.28 -2.40
C TYR A 44 -7.34 -0.63 -3.88
N VAL A 45 -7.77 0.29 -4.75
CA VAL A 45 -7.58 0.19 -6.19
C VAL A 45 -6.47 1.15 -6.60
N ALA A 46 -5.54 0.71 -7.45
CA ALA A 46 -4.47 1.54 -7.98
C ALA A 46 -4.63 1.75 -9.48
N THR A 47 -4.38 2.97 -9.94
CA THR A 47 -4.29 3.33 -11.36
C THR A 47 -2.95 4.02 -11.60
N LYS A 48 -2.23 3.59 -12.64
CA LYS A 48 -0.99 4.24 -13.04
C LYS A 48 -1.28 5.61 -13.64
N ALA A 49 -0.51 6.61 -13.24
CA ALA A 49 -0.46 7.93 -13.84
C ALA A 49 0.91 8.15 -14.46
N VAL A 50 0.94 8.85 -15.60
CA VAL A 50 2.17 9.21 -16.31
C VAL A 50 2.19 10.72 -16.49
N SER A 51 3.27 11.37 -16.06
CA SER A 51 3.47 12.81 -16.23
C SER A 51 3.81 13.15 -17.68
N ALA A 52 3.70 14.43 -18.01
CA ALA A 52 4.22 14.99 -19.27
C ALA A 52 5.69 14.64 -19.56
N THR A 53 6.48 14.45 -18.49
CA THR A 53 7.91 14.13 -18.54
C THR A 53 8.20 12.63 -18.42
N GLY A 54 7.18 11.78 -18.46
CA GLY A 54 7.29 10.32 -18.40
C GLY A 54 7.52 9.75 -16.99
N GLN A 55 7.46 10.58 -15.94
CA GLN A 55 7.50 10.09 -14.56
C GLN A 55 6.21 9.34 -14.24
N THR A 56 6.32 8.25 -13.49
CA THR A 56 5.16 7.44 -13.10
C THR A 56 4.74 7.72 -11.66
N ALA A 57 3.43 7.65 -11.43
CA ALA A 57 2.84 7.65 -10.12
C ALA A 57 1.71 6.62 -10.05
N SER A 58 1.35 6.22 -8.85
CA SER A 58 0.26 5.30 -8.55
C SER A 58 -0.80 6.05 -7.77
N VAL A 59 -1.99 6.18 -8.35
CA VAL A 59 -3.14 6.85 -7.75
C VAL A 59 -3.99 5.81 -7.05
N TRP A 60 -4.10 5.90 -5.73
CA TRP A 60 -4.83 4.93 -4.93
C TRP A 60 -6.22 5.45 -4.62
N SER A 61 -7.23 4.61 -4.85
CA SER A 61 -8.63 4.94 -4.62
C SER A 61 -9.31 3.88 -3.75
N GLN A 62 -10.23 4.33 -2.90
CA GLN A 62 -11.11 3.45 -2.11
C GLN A 62 -12.57 3.84 -2.31
N ARG A 63 -13.46 2.86 -2.16
CA ARG A 63 -14.91 3.09 -2.23
C ARG A 63 -15.41 3.55 -0.87
N THR A 64 -16.05 4.72 -0.83
CA THR A 64 -16.75 5.26 0.34
C THR A 64 -18.26 5.26 0.10
N ALA A 65 -19.03 5.71 1.11
CA ALA A 65 -20.47 5.91 0.96
C ALA A 65 -20.84 6.88 -0.17
N ASP A 66 -19.96 7.85 -0.45
CA ASP A 66 -20.16 8.87 -1.48
C ASP A 66 -19.59 8.46 -2.86
N GLY A 67 -19.06 7.24 -2.99
CA GLY A 67 -18.42 6.75 -4.21
C GLY A 67 -16.91 6.58 -4.07
N TRP A 68 -16.19 6.52 -5.19
CA TRP A 68 -14.73 6.36 -5.19
C TRP A 68 -14.04 7.67 -4.80
N LYS A 69 -13.07 7.58 -3.88
CA LYS A 69 -12.21 8.71 -3.49
C LYS A 69 -10.76 8.34 -3.65
N VAL A 70 -9.96 9.26 -4.21
CA VAL A 70 -8.50 9.17 -4.17
C VAL A 70 -8.06 9.36 -2.72
N VAL A 71 -7.28 8.43 -2.21
CA VAL A 71 -6.81 8.41 -0.81
C VAL A 71 -5.30 8.60 -0.71
N ASN A 72 -4.55 8.34 -1.78
CA ASN A 72 -3.11 8.55 -1.81
C ASN A 72 -2.59 8.67 -3.26
N ILE A 73 -1.42 9.27 -3.42
CA ILE A 73 -0.63 9.26 -4.66
C ILE A 73 0.81 8.94 -4.27
N ALA A 74 1.34 7.82 -4.77
CA ALA A 74 2.71 7.41 -4.55
C ALA A 74 3.53 7.54 -5.84
N SER A 75 4.82 7.86 -5.73
CA SER A 75 5.73 7.80 -6.88
C SER A 75 5.94 6.36 -7.35
N GLY A 76 6.16 6.17 -8.65
CA GLY A 76 6.35 4.84 -9.24
C GLY A 76 5.04 4.18 -9.68
N SER A 77 5.11 2.89 -10.04
CA SER A 77 3.96 2.11 -10.51
C SER A 77 3.93 0.69 -9.95
N ASP A 78 4.59 0.47 -8.81
CA ASP A 78 4.74 -0.83 -8.18
C ASP A 78 3.41 -1.56 -8.00
N GLU A 79 2.35 -0.86 -7.58
CA GLU A 79 1.05 -1.48 -7.37
C GLU A 79 0.46 -2.11 -8.64
N THR A 80 0.55 -1.41 -9.78
CA THR A 80 0.08 -1.94 -11.07
C THR A 80 1.06 -2.99 -11.60
N ASP A 81 2.36 -2.74 -11.46
CA ASP A 81 3.40 -3.57 -12.06
C ASP A 81 3.53 -4.92 -11.35
N TYR A 82 3.34 -5.00 -10.02
CA TYR A 82 3.32 -6.26 -9.27
C TYR A 82 1.98 -6.98 -9.35
N ALA A 83 0.85 -6.25 -9.37
CA ALA A 83 -0.45 -6.87 -9.58
C ALA A 83 -0.52 -7.64 -10.91
N ALA A 84 0.09 -7.08 -11.97
CA ALA A 84 0.17 -7.73 -13.27
C ALA A 84 0.95 -9.06 -13.24
N ARG A 85 1.96 -9.20 -12.38
CA ARG A 85 2.79 -10.43 -12.25
C ARG A 85 2.06 -11.59 -11.55
N ALA A 86 0.81 -11.37 -11.13
CA ALA A 86 -0.04 -12.46 -10.69
C ALA A 86 -0.44 -13.38 -11.87
N ASP A 87 -0.29 -12.94 -13.13
CA ASP A 87 -0.53 -13.69 -14.38
C ASP A 87 -1.86 -14.48 -14.46
N GLY A 88 -2.85 -14.10 -13.63
CA GLY A 88 -4.17 -14.74 -13.55
C GLY A 88 -4.23 -16.06 -12.77
N ASP A 89 -3.09 -16.66 -12.40
CA ASP A 89 -2.99 -17.93 -11.66
C ASP A 89 -2.68 -17.74 -10.16
N GLY A 90 -2.54 -16.49 -9.71
CA GLY A 90 -2.28 -16.16 -8.32
C GLY A 90 -2.93 -14.88 -7.84
N THR A 91 -2.70 -14.57 -6.57
CA THR A 91 -3.05 -13.27 -5.97
C THR A 91 -1.76 -12.57 -5.55
N ALA A 92 -1.39 -11.50 -6.26
CA ALA A 92 -0.31 -10.64 -5.82
C ALA A 92 -0.74 -9.82 -4.59
N PHE A 93 0.08 -9.76 -3.56
CA PHE A 93 -0.22 -8.99 -2.34
C PHE A 93 1.03 -8.37 -1.73
N ARG A 94 0.82 -7.26 -1.02
CA ARG A 94 1.86 -6.52 -0.31
C ARG A 94 1.88 -6.86 1.18
N GLU A 95 3.06 -6.98 1.75
CA GLU A 95 3.30 -6.91 3.19
C GLU A 95 3.86 -5.52 3.52
N PRO A 96 3.01 -4.59 4.01
CA PRO A 96 3.38 -3.18 4.08
C PRO A 96 4.58 -2.86 4.97
N GLN A 97 4.76 -3.66 6.04
CA GLN A 97 5.72 -3.41 7.11
C GLN A 97 7.17 -3.45 6.62
N ILE A 98 7.44 -4.28 5.61
CA ILE A 98 8.79 -4.47 5.04
C ILE A 98 8.84 -4.14 3.55
N ASN A 99 7.79 -3.52 3.01
CA ASN A 99 7.65 -3.23 1.58
C ASN A 99 7.84 -4.47 0.68
N ALA A 100 7.46 -5.66 1.15
CA ALA A 100 7.57 -6.89 0.38
C ALA A 100 6.34 -7.11 -0.50
N TRP A 101 6.57 -7.63 -1.70
CA TRP A 101 5.54 -8.04 -2.65
C TRP A 101 5.67 -9.53 -2.92
N TYR A 102 4.55 -10.23 -2.83
CA TYR A 102 4.47 -11.67 -3.06
C TYR A 102 3.38 -11.98 -4.08
N VAL A 103 3.42 -13.19 -4.62
CA VAL A 103 2.26 -13.83 -5.26
C VAL A 103 1.91 -15.11 -4.52
N LEU A 104 0.65 -15.24 -4.12
CA LEU A 104 0.07 -16.47 -3.60
C LEU A 104 -0.37 -17.34 -4.78
N ARG A 105 0.20 -18.53 -4.92
CA ARG A 105 -0.20 -19.55 -5.91
C ARG A 105 -0.41 -20.88 -5.20
N GLY A 106 -1.66 -21.36 -5.17
CA GLY A 106 -2.02 -22.52 -4.36
C GLY A 106 -1.68 -22.31 -2.88
N ASP A 107 -0.86 -23.20 -2.32
CA ASP A 107 -0.38 -23.17 -0.95
C ASP A 107 1.04 -22.58 -0.81
N ARG A 108 1.51 -21.83 -1.81
CA ARG A 108 2.84 -21.20 -1.80
C ARG A 108 2.81 -19.70 -1.92
N VAL A 109 3.70 -19.06 -1.16
CA VAL A 109 3.98 -17.63 -1.20
C VAL A 109 5.32 -17.45 -1.89
N LEU A 110 5.29 -16.86 -3.09
CA LEU A 110 6.48 -16.64 -3.93
C LEU A 110 6.88 -15.16 -3.91
N PRO A 111 8.17 -14.83 -3.89
CA PRO A 111 8.61 -13.45 -3.82
C PRO A 111 8.54 -12.75 -5.19
N LEU A 112 8.22 -11.46 -5.18
CA LEU A 112 8.24 -10.62 -6.39
C LEU A 112 9.34 -9.54 -6.34
N ASN A 113 9.86 -9.22 -5.16
CA ASN A 113 10.92 -8.24 -4.96
C ASN A 113 12.00 -8.71 -3.98
N THR A 114 13.05 -7.90 -3.82
CA THR A 114 14.22 -8.20 -2.97
C THR A 114 13.83 -8.44 -1.51
N GLU A 115 12.94 -7.61 -0.97
CA GLU A 115 12.46 -7.71 0.40
C GLU A 115 11.71 -9.03 0.61
N ALA A 116 10.84 -9.41 -0.32
CA ALA A 116 10.17 -10.71 -0.27
C ALA A 116 11.15 -11.88 -0.36
N LYS A 117 12.16 -11.80 -1.23
CA LYS A 117 13.21 -12.85 -1.33
C LYS A 117 14.00 -13.01 -0.04
N ALA A 118 14.27 -11.91 0.66
CA ALA A 118 14.93 -11.94 1.96
C ALA A 118 14.07 -12.64 3.03
N THR A 119 12.74 -12.56 2.92
CA THR A 119 11.80 -13.18 3.86
C THR A 119 11.57 -14.67 3.56
N VAL A 120 11.22 -15.01 2.32
CA VAL A 120 10.72 -16.36 1.95
C VAL A 120 11.71 -17.17 1.12
N GLY A 121 12.89 -16.61 0.82
CA GLY A 121 13.87 -17.20 -0.08
C GLY A 121 13.46 -17.12 -1.56
N GLU A 122 14.40 -17.37 -2.46
CA GLU A 122 14.19 -17.30 -3.93
C GLU A 122 13.10 -18.26 -4.43
N ALA A 123 12.95 -19.42 -3.79
CA ALA A 123 11.93 -20.41 -4.14
C ALA A 123 10.57 -20.15 -3.48
N GLY A 124 10.47 -19.12 -2.63
CA GLY A 124 9.33 -18.90 -1.76
C GLY A 124 9.14 -20.02 -0.74
N GLU A 125 8.02 -19.97 -0.03
CA GLU A 125 7.69 -20.93 1.03
C GLU A 125 6.23 -21.37 1.00
N SER A 126 5.86 -22.30 1.88
CA SER A 126 4.46 -22.69 2.04
C SER A 126 3.68 -21.60 2.79
N THR A 127 2.37 -21.53 2.58
CA THR A 127 1.49 -20.61 3.31
C THR A 127 1.57 -20.82 4.82
N ALA A 128 1.82 -22.05 5.29
CA ALA A 128 1.98 -22.35 6.71
C ALA A 128 3.30 -21.79 7.29
N ALA A 129 4.40 -21.89 6.55
CA ALA A 129 5.67 -21.28 6.95
C ALA A 129 5.55 -19.74 6.96
N TYR A 130 4.93 -19.18 5.92
CA TYR A 130 4.66 -17.75 5.84
C TYR A 130 3.77 -17.26 6.98
N TYR A 131 2.72 -18.01 7.33
CA TYR A 131 1.90 -17.74 8.51
C TYR A 131 2.77 -17.67 9.77
N ALA A 132 3.64 -18.66 10.02
CA ALA A 132 4.49 -18.67 11.20
C ALA A 132 5.39 -17.43 11.27
N HIS A 133 5.97 -17.01 10.14
CA HIS A 133 6.77 -15.79 10.06
C HIS A 133 5.97 -14.53 10.41
N VAL A 134 4.85 -14.29 9.74
CA VAL A 134 4.07 -13.05 9.95
C VAL A 134 3.35 -13.05 11.30
N HIS A 135 2.91 -14.21 11.79
CA HIS A 135 2.31 -14.35 13.11
C HIS A 135 3.36 -14.07 14.20
N SER A 136 4.58 -14.58 14.06
CA SER A 136 5.67 -14.25 14.99
C SER A 136 6.07 -12.78 14.91
N ALA A 137 6.04 -12.17 13.72
CA ALA A 137 6.47 -10.79 13.54
C ALA A 137 5.43 -9.77 14.03
N TYR A 138 4.14 -10.09 13.88
CA TYR A 138 3.05 -9.11 14.01
C TYR A 138 1.83 -9.60 14.79
N GLY A 139 1.71 -10.87 15.13
CA GLY A 139 0.49 -11.44 15.75
C GLY A 139 0.15 -10.78 17.09
N ASP A 140 1.15 -10.32 17.83
CA ASP A 140 1.04 -9.57 19.07
C ASP A 140 0.87 -8.05 18.86
N LYS A 141 0.85 -7.56 17.61
CA LYS A 141 0.80 -6.13 17.23
C LYS A 141 -0.52 -5.65 16.63
N LEU A 142 -1.51 -6.54 16.53
CA LEU A 142 -2.80 -6.25 15.88
C LEU A 142 -3.84 -5.63 16.81
N PRO A 143 -4.87 -4.92 16.30
CA PRO A 143 -5.99 -4.42 17.11
C PRO A 143 -6.59 -5.51 17.99
N GLY A 144 -6.60 -5.29 19.32
CA GLY A 144 -6.98 -6.29 20.32
C GLY A 144 -5.80 -7.01 21.00
N SER A 145 -4.58 -6.88 20.50
CA SER A 145 -3.34 -7.37 21.11
C SER A 145 -2.86 -6.50 22.27
N SER A 146 -1.84 -6.95 23.02
CA SER A 146 -1.17 -6.13 24.05
C SER A 146 -0.59 -4.82 23.49
N TYR A 147 0.08 -4.89 22.33
CA TYR A 147 0.65 -3.73 21.63
C TYR A 147 -0.42 -2.70 21.20
N ALA A 148 -1.60 -3.16 20.76
CA ALA A 148 -2.72 -2.27 20.46
C ALA A 148 -3.36 -1.68 21.74
N ARG A 149 -3.35 -2.44 22.85
CA ARG A 149 -3.85 -2.00 24.17
C ARG A 149 -2.97 -0.89 24.79
N GLU A 150 -1.72 -0.79 24.37
CA GLU A 150 -0.75 0.24 24.76
C GLU A 150 -0.75 1.49 23.85
N GLY A 151 -1.64 1.56 22.84
CA GLY A 151 -1.88 2.78 22.07
C GLY A 151 -1.03 2.97 20.79
N TYR A 152 -0.30 1.94 20.35
CA TYR A 152 0.64 2.05 19.23
C TYR A 152 0.08 1.58 17.87
N ALA A 153 -1.16 1.08 17.81
CA ALA A 153 -1.75 0.54 16.60
C ALA A 153 -2.46 1.63 15.76
N GLY A 154 -1.75 2.28 14.85
CA GLY A 154 -2.43 3.10 13.85
C GLY A 154 -1.52 3.91 12.95
N GLY A 155 -1.15 3.34 11.80
CA GLY A 155 -0.74 4.14 10.63
C GLY A 155 -1.87 5.04 10.10
N PHE A 156 -3.07 4.99 10.69
CA PHE A 156 -4.20 5.91 10.53
C PHE A 156 -4.99 6.07 11.85
N GLY A 157 -4.30 6.20 13.00
CA GLY A 157 -4.94 6.42 14.30
C GLY A 157 -5.38 7.87 14.51
N THR A 158 -6.58 8.08 15.04
CA THR A 158 -7.22 9.38 15.33
C THR A 158 -6.45 10.30 16.30
N ALA A 159 -5.32 9.88 16.86
CA ALA A 159 -4.45 10.73 17.67
C ALA A 159 -3.80 11.89 16.88
N ALA A 160 -3.56 11.71 15.57
CA ALA A 160 -3.09 12.79 14.70
C ALA A 160 -4.17 13.87 14.48
N ALA A 161 -5.45 13.51 14.59
CA ALA A 161 -6.56 14.47 14.50
C ALA A 161 -6.72 15.27 15.80
N GLU A 162 -6.52 14.67 16.98
CA GLU A 162 -6.60 15.38 18.26
C GLU A 162 -5.38 16.29 18.52
N ALA A 163 -4.18 15.89 18.08
CA ALA A 163 -2.98 16.74 18.17
C ALA A 163 -3.10 18.02 17.32
N ALA A 164 -3.77 17.96 16.16
CA ALA A 164 -4.01 19.11 15.29
C ALA A 164 -5.11 20.06 15.83
N VAL A 165 -6.04 19.55 16.65
CA VAL A 165 -7.06 20.38 17.32
C VAL A 165 -6.45 21.06 18.57
N GLY A 166 -5.55 20.39 19.30
CA GLY A 166 -4.88 20.93 20.48
C GLY A 166 -3.93 22.11 20.18
N THR A 167 -3.28 22.13 19.02
CA THR A 167 -2.39 23.23 18.61
C THR A 167 -3.14 24.46 18.12
N LYS A 168 -4.34 24.30 17.53
CA LYS A 168 -5.15 25.45 17.10
C LYS A 168 -5.77 26.22 18.28
N ALA A 169 -6.04 25.55 19.40
CA ALA A 169 -6.61 26.21 20.59
C ALA A 169 -5.58 27.03 21.39
N THR A 170 -4.29 26.70 21.32
CA THR A 170 -3.24 27.38 22.11
C THR A 170 -2.66 28.62 21.43
N THR A 171 -2.72 28.74 20.09
CA THR A 171 -2.12 29.87 19.37
C THR A 171 -3.00 31.14 19.33
N THR A 172 -4.30 31.05 19.64
CA THR A 172 -5.18 32.24 19.68
C THR A 172 -5.21 32.95 21.05
N GLY A 173 -4.54 32.39 22.06
CA GLY A 173 -4.71 32.81 23.46
C GLY A 173 -3.60 33.64 24.10
N ASN A 174 -2.64 34.22 23.38
CA ASN A 174 -1.63 35.08 24.02
C ASN A 174 -1.23 36.29 23.17
N THR A 175 -2.07 37.32 23.21
CA THR A 175 -1.63 38.71 23.07
C THR A 175 -2.31 39.50 24.18
N THR A 176 -1.61 39.69 25.29
CA THR A 176 -1.96 40.74 26.25
C THR A 176 -0.67 41.41 26.70
N ALA A 177 -0.72 42.73 26.62
CA ALA A 177 0.33 43.70 26.84
C ALA A 177 0.96 43.64 28.23
N THR A 178 2.20 44.11 28.33
CA THR A 178 2.60 45.17 29.27
C THR A 178 3.81 45.92 28.71
#